data_AF-A0A6C0HIS6-F1
#
_entry.id   AF-A0A6C0HIS6-F1
#
_cell.length_a   1.000
_cell.length_b   1.000
_cell.length_c   1.000
_cell.angle_alpha   90.00
_cell.angle_beta   90.00
_cell.angle_gamma   90.00
#
_symmetry.space_group_name_H-M   'P 1'
#
loop_
_entity.id
_entity.type
_entity.pdbx_description
1 polymer ?
#
loop_
_entity_poly.entity_id
_entity_poly.type
_entity_poly.pdbx_seq_one_letter_code
_entity_poly.pdbx_strand_id
1 'polypeptide(L)'
;MSATSSNAKIAVSSATGAAAGAAAAPTTPNGYRLPETNTLQHASKLAIVEDKPIMFDYWTSSLDKSVIIGVKDNQEKLLVKSEEEYTSPISKMYKVATEYIIITENSIYLVDSSIATKRISS
;
A
#
# COMPACT_ATOMS: atom_id res chain seq x y z
N MET A 1 36.08 17.21 18.57
CA MET A 1 35.22 16.74 17.46
C MET A 1 34.09 15.95 18.08
N SER A 2 32.99 16.60 18.44
CA SER A 2 31.85 15.97 19.14
C SER A 2 30.62 16.04 18.25
N ALA A 3 30.31 14.94 17.57
CA ALA A 3 29.03 14.76 16.91
C ALA A 3 28.04 14.19 17.95
N THR A 4 27.20 15.06 18.50
CA THR A 4 26.04 14.65 19.29
C THR A 4 24.98 14.15 18.32
N SER A 5 24.82 12.83 18.22
CA SER A 5 23.70 12.20 17.52
C SER A 5 22.42 12.41 18.33
N SER A 6 21.55 13.30 17.86
CA SER A 6 20.18 13.46 18.36
C SER A 6 19.37 12.21 18.06
N ASN A 7 19.10 11.42 19.10
CA ASN A 7 18.18 10.29 19.04
C ASN A 7 16.74 10.84 19.14
N ALA A 8 16.07 11.00 17.99
CA ALA A 8 14.67 11.41 17.95
C ALA A 8 13.80 10.31 18.56
N LYS A 9 13.33 10.56 19.78
CA LYS A 9 12.41 9.72 20.54
C LYS A 9 11.07 9.66 19.80
N ILE A 10 10.79 8.57 19.09
CA ILE A 10 9.46 8.27 18.56
C ILE A 10 8.54 8.01 19.77
N ALA A 11 7.77 9.04 20.14
CA ALA A 11 6.77 8.93 21.19
C ALA A 11 5.52 8.25 20.61
N VAL A 12 5.34 6.96 20.92
CA VAL A 12 4.04 6.29 20.79
C VAL A 12 3.20 6.74 21.98
N SER A 13 2.36 7.75 21.78
CA SER A 13 1.36 8.18 22.76
C SER A 13 0.17 7.23 22.71
N SER A 14 0.09 6.30 23.66
CA SER A 14 -1.11 5.49 23.91
C SER A 14 -2.08 6.27 24.81
N ALA A 15 -3.19 6.73 24.25
CA ALA A 15 -4.33 7.21 25.02
C ALA A 15 -5.35 6.08 25.19
N THR A 16 -5.56 5.66 26.44
CA THR A 16 -6.61 4.75 26.88
C THR A 16 -7.93 5.50 27.08
N GLY A 17 -9.01 4.97 26.52
CA GLY A 17 -10.39 5.40 26.77
C GLY A 17 -11.38 4.54 26.00
N ALA A 18 -12.11 3.68 26.71
CA ALA A 18 -13.05 2.73 26.12
C ALA A 18 -14.39 3.38 25.74
N ALA A 19 -14.85 3.12 24.52
CA ALA A 19 -16.26 3.12 24.12
C ALA A 19 -16.46 2.09 23.01
N ALA A 20 -17.39 1.16 23.20
CA ALA A 20 -17.77 0.15 22.21
C ALA A 20 -18.58 0.81 21.07
N GLY A 21 -17.88 1.12 19.98
CA GLY A 21 -18.40 1.53 18.68
C GLY A 21 -17.30 1.22 17.67
N ALA A 22 -17.65 0.67 16.50
CA ALA A 22 -16.72 0.14 15.50
C ALA A 22 -15.37 0.87 15.50
N ALA A 23 -14.32 0.19 15.97
CA ALA A 23 -13.02 0.81 16.22
C ALA A 23 -12.51 1.46 14.92
N ALA A 24 -12.38 2.79 14.93
CA ALA A 24 -11.80 3.52 13.82
C ALA A 24 -10.39 2.99 13.60
N ALA A 25 -10.10 2.55 12.37
CA ALA A 25 -8.79 2.06 12.01
C ALA A 25 -7.75 3.15 12.34
N PRO A 26 -6.57 2.78 12.87
CA PRO A 26 -5.52 3.75 13.15
C PRO A 26 -5.19 4.53 11.87
N THR A 27 -5.13 5.86 11.98
CA THR A 27 -4.84 6.77 10.86
C THR A 27 -3.47 7.39 11.02
N THR A 28 -2.83 7.69 9.90
CA THR A 28 -1.65 8.56 9.81
C THR A 28 -1.98 9.99 10.25
N PRO A 29 -0.98 10.85 10.55
CA PRO A 29 -1.22 12.27 10.86
C PRO A 29 -2.02 13.02 9.78
N ASN A 30 -1.96 12.56 8.53
CA ASN A 30 -2.65 13.17 7.39
C ASN A 30 -4.06 12.60 7.18
N GLY A 31 -4.57 11.77 8.10
CA GLY A 31 -5.92 11.22 8.05
C GLY A 31 -6.07 9.95 7.21
N TYR A 32 -5.03 9.50 6.50
CA TYR A 32 -5.09 8.22 5.79
C TYR A 32 -5.12 7.06 6.76
N ARG A 33 -6.07 6.13 6.57
CA ARG A 33 -6.08 4.88 7.33
C ARG A 33 -4.82 4.05 7.05
N LEU A 34 -4.40 3.29 8.05
CA LEU A 34 -3.39 2.25 7.87
C LEU A 34 -4.00 1.03 7.18
N PRO A 35 -3.18 0.22 6.47
CA PRO A 35 -3.60 -1.08 6.00
C PRO A 35 -4.00 -1.99 7.17
N GLU A 36 -4.89 -2.94 6.92
CA GLU A 36 -5.30 -3.89 7.94
C GLU A 36 -4.12 -4.75 8.41
N THR A 37 -4.14 -5.13 9.70
CA THR A 37 -3.11 -5.99 10.29
C THR A 37 -2.95 -7.30 9.52
N ASN A 38 -4.07 -7.88 9.06
CA ASN A 38 -4.03 -9.12 8.28
C ASN A 38 -3.31 -8.91 6.94
N THR A 39 -3.64 -7.84 6.22
CA THR A 39 -2.97 -7.50 4.95
C THR A 39 -1.47 -7.31 5.14
N LEU A 40 -1.04 -6.60 6.20
CA LEU A 40 0.38 -6.44 6.50
C LEU A 40 1.06 -7.77 6.82
N GLN A 41 0.44 -8.65 7.60
CA GLN A 41 0.99 -9.98 7.88
C GLN A 41 1.15 -10.82 6.60
N HIS A 42 0.15 -10.80 5.72
CA HIS A 42 0.20 -11.49 4.43
C HIS A 42 1.27 -10.90 3.51
N ALA A 43 1.38 -9.57 3.43
CA ALA A 43 2.39 -8.89 2.64
C ALA A 43 3.80 -9.19 3.16
N SER A 44 4.02 -9.17 4.48
CA SER A 44 5.31 -9.55 5.09
C SER A 44 5.68 -11.00 4.77
N LYS A 45 4.72 -11.94 4.83
CA LYS A 45 4.98 -13.33 4.44
C LYS A 45 5.43 -13.43 2.98
N LEU A 46 4.76 -12.72 2.07
CA LEU A 46 5.11 -12.71 0.65
C LEU A 46 6.48 -12.06 0.42
N ALA A 47 6.79 -10.95 1.10
CA ALA A 47 8.07 -10.28 1.01
C ALA A 47 9.24 -11.18 1.42
N ILE A 48 9.07 -11.98 2.48
CA ILE A 48 10.08 -12.96 2.94
C ILE A 48 10.26 -14.09 1.93
N VAL A 49 9.17 -14.62 1.37
CA VAL A 49 9.21 -15.78 0.45
C VAL A 49 9.76 -15.41 -0.92
N GLU A 50 9.35 -14.26 -1.44
CA GLU A 50 9.67 -13.81 -2.80
C GLU A 50 10.94 -12.93 -2.84
N ASP A 51 11.49 -12.57 -1.67
CA ASP A 51 12.62 -11.64 -1.49
C ASP A 51 12.39 -10.29 -2.18
N LYS A 52 11.27 -9.63 -1.84
CA LYS A 52 10.85 -8.36 -2.45
C LYS A 52 10.48 -7.32 -1.40
N PRO A 53 10.93 -6.06 -1.53
CA PRO A 53 10.51 -4.98 -0.66
C PRO A 53 9.01 -4.69 -0.78
N ILE A 54 8.41 -4.29 0.35
CA ILE A 54 7.04 -3.77 0.39
C ILE A 54 7.10 -2.24 0.20
N MET A 55 6.37 -1.74 -0.79
CA MET A 55 6.29 -0.33 -1.15
C MET A 55 4.88 0.22 -0.90
N PHE A 56 4.81 1.43 -0.33
CA PHE A 56 3.57 2.12 0.07
C PHE A 56 3.34 3.43 -0.70
N ASP A 57 4.15 3.71 -1.71
CA ASP A 57 4.06 4.85 -2.63
C ASP A 57 2.68 4.97 -3.32
N TYR A 58 2.03 3.85 -3.61
CA TYR A 58 0.68 3.84 -4.19
C TYR A 58 -0.46 3.78 -3.16
N TRP A 59 -0.17 3.63 -1.87
CA TRP A 59 -1.20 3.44 -0.84
C TRP A 59 -2.14 4.65 -0.73
N THR A 60 -1.60 5.83 -0.42
CA THR A 60 -2.41 7.06 -0.25
C THR A 60 -3.10 7.43 -1.55
N SER A 61 -2.39 7.35 -2.68
CA SER A 61 -2.93 7.59 -4.01
C SER A 61 -4.12 6.67 -4.33
N SER A 62 -4.09 5.41 -3.85
CA SER A 62 -5.20 4.47 -4.05
C SER A 62 -6.44 4.84 -3.24
N LEU A 63 -6.24 5.39 -2.03
CA LEU A 63 -7.33 5.91 -1.19
C LEU A 63 -7.96 7.15 -1.82
N ASP A 64 -7.13 8.02 -2.41
CA ASP A 64 -7.55 9.24 -3.11
C ASP A 64 -8.13 8.96 -4.51
N LYS A 65 -8.10 7.69 -4.95
CA LYS A 65 -8.56 7.24 -6.27
C LYS A 65 -7.86 7.95 -7.43
N SER A 66 -6.60 8.37 -7.22
CA SER A 66 -5.76 9.01 -8.23
C SER A 66 -4.92 8.01 -9.02
N VAL A 67 -4.71 6.80 -8.50
CA VAL A 67 -4.12 5.65 -9.22
C VAL A 67 -5.22 4.72 -9.74
N ILE A 68 -4.95 4.07 -10.86
CA ILE A 68 -5.78 3.01 -11.44
C ILE A 68 -4.98 1.73 -11.67
N ILE A 69 -5.68 0.61 -11.79
CA ILE A 69 -5.17 -0.60 -12.43
C ILE A 69 -5.40 -0.45 -13.94
N GLY A 70 -4.34 -0.20 -14.68
CA GLY A 70 -4.35 -0.19 -16.14
C GLY A 70 -4.31 -1.61 -16.69
N VAL A 71 -5.19 -1.92 -17.65
CA VAL A 71 -5.18 -3.18 -18.40
C VAL A 71 -4.77 -2.90 -19.84
N LYS A 72 -3.63 -3.43 -20.26
CA LYS A 72 -3.13 -3.34 -21.64
C LYS A 72 -3.86 -4.33 -22.57
N ASP A 73 -3.66 -4.16 -23.87
CA ASP A 73 -4.28 -5.00 -24.90
C ASP A 73 -3.85 -6.47 -24.81
N ASN A 74 -2.62 -6.72 -24.35
CA ASN A 74 -2.08 -8.06 -24.07
C ASN A 74 -2.60 -8.67 -22.74
N GLN A 75 -3.62 -8.07 -22.12
CA GLN A 75 -4.18 -8.44 -20.82
C GLN A 75 -3.25 -8.27 -19.61
N GLU A 76 -2.05 -7.69 -19.80
CA GLU A 76 -1.18 -7.33 -18.68
C GLU A 76 -1.81 -6.20 -17.86
N LYS A 77 -1.60 -6.27 -16.56
CA LYS A 77 -2.08 -5.27 -15.61
C LYS A 77 -0.90 -4.52 -15.02
N LEU A 78 -1.06 -3.24 -14.75
CA LEU A 78 -0.05 -2.39 -14.09
C LEU A 78 -0.74 -1.34 -13.24
N LEU A 79 -0.07 -0.86 -12.20
CA LEU A 79 -0.52 0.32 -11.47
C LEU A 79 -0.09 1.55 -12.26
N VAL A 80 -1.03 2.45 -12.51
CA VAL A 80 -0.82 3.69 -13.26
C VAL A 80 -1.25 4.86 -12.40
N LYS A 81 -0.29 5.71 -12.03
CA LYS A 81 -0.53 6.97 -11.31
C LYS A 81 -0.56 8.15 -12.26
N SER A 82 0.26 8.11 -13.32
CA SER A 82 0.23 9.04 -14.44
C SER A 82 0.77 8.36 -15.71
N GLU A 83 0.80 9.07 -16.83
CA GLU A 83 1.40 8.56 -18.08
C GLU A 83 2.90 8.26 -17.95
N GLU A 84 3.59 8.98 -17.06
CA GLU A 84 5.03 8.83 -16.82
C GLU A 84 5.34 7.93 -15.61
N GLU A 85 4.40 7.79 -14.66
CA GLU A 85 4.58 7.04 -13.42
C GLU A 85 3.66 5.82 -13.39
N TYR A 86 4.26 4.66 -13.70
CA TYR A 86 3.60 3.37 -13.67
C TYR A 86 4.56 2.26 -13.22
N THR A 87 4.00 1.15 -12.74
CA THR A 87 4.78 -0.01 -12.33
C THR A 87 5.07 -0.97 -13.49
N SER A 88 6.05 -1.86 -13.30
CA SER A 88 6.15 -3.08 -14.12
C SER A 88 4.84 -3.89 -14.09
N PRO A 89 4.63 -4.79 -15.09
CA PRO A 89 3.46 -5.66 -15.11
C PRO A 89 3.26 -6.43 -13.79
N ILE A 90 2.01 -6.49 -13.35
CA ILE A 90 1.57 -7.22 -12.17
C ILE A 90 1.67 -8.70 -12.48
N SER A 91 2.50 -9.40 -11.73
CA SER A 91 2.69 -10.85 -11.81
C SER A 91 1.62 -11.60 -11.02
N LYS A 92 1.29 -11.12 -9.80
CA LYS A 92 0.25 -11.69 -8.93
C LYS A 92 -0.51 -10.59 -8.21
N MET A 93 -1.80 -10.81 -7.96
CA MET A 93 -2.65 -9.90 -7.21
C MET A 93 -3.52 -10.68 -6.24
N TYR A 94 -3.42 -10.39 -4.95
CA TYR A 94 -4.19 -11.03 -3.89
C TYR A 94 -5.15 -10.03 -3.27
N LYS A 95 -6.41 -10.42 -3.09
CA LYS A 95 -7.37 -9.64 -2.31
C LYS A 95 -7.35 -10.10 -0.86
N VAL A 96 -7.14 -9.16 0.06
CA VAL A 96 -7.25 -9.38 1.50
C VAL A 96 -8.24 -8.37 2.04
N ALA A 97 -9.41 -8.84 2.47
CA ALA A 97 -10.52 -7.99 2.92
C ALA A 97 -10.84 -6.86 1.92
N THR A 98 -10.56 -5.61 2.31
CA THR A 98 -10.79 -4.39 1.53
C THR A 98 -9.54 -3.88 0.82
N GLU A 99 -8.50 -4.69 0.68
CA GLU A 99 -7.18 -4.29 0.19
C GLU A 99 -6.64 -5.29 -0.84
N TYR A 100 -5.75 -4.81 -1.71
CA TYR A 100 -5.00 -5.66 -2.63
C TYR A 100 -3.51 -5.64 -2.29
N ILE A 101 -2.90 -6.83 -2.31
CA ILE A 101 -1.46 -7.02 -2.33
C ILE A 101 -1.07 -7.34 -3.77
N ILE A 102 -0.29 -6.45 -4.37
CA ILE A 102 0.11 -6.50 -5.77
C ILE A 102 1.59 -6.84 -5.83
N ILE A 103 1.94 -7.89 -6.56
CA ILE A 103 3.33 -8.30 -6.76
C ILE A 103 3.72 -8.00 -8.20
N THR A 104 4.80 -7.24 -8.35
CA THR A 104 5.48 -7.03 -9.63
C THR A 104 6.81 -7.78 -9.63
N GLU A 105 7.62 -7.59 -10.68
CA GLU A 105 8.91 -8.25 -10.82
C GLU A 105 9.84 -8.02 -9.63
N ASN A 106 9.91 -6.80 -9.08
CA ASN A 106 10.90 -6.44 -8.06
C ASN A 106 10.30 -5.97 -6.73
N SER A 107 8.99 -5.72 -6.66
CA SER A 107 8.39 -5.10 -5.47
C SER A 107 6.99 -5.63 -5.19
N ILE A 108 6.55 -5.45 -3.94
CA ILE A 108 5.19 -5.71 -3.48
C ILE A 108 4.54 -4.38 -3.13
N TYR A 109 3.37 -4.09 -3.69
CA TYR A 109 2.59 -2.88 -3.43
C TYR A 109 1.32 -3.23 -2.67
N LEU A 110 0.88 -2.31 -1.79
CA LEU A 110 -0.45 -2.38 -1.18
C LEU A 110 -1.30 -1.24 -1.71
N VAL A 111 -2.54 -1.55 -2.08
CA VAL A 111 -3.53 -0.57 -2.54
C VAL A 111 -4.90 -0.89 -1.97
N ASP A 112 -5.76 0.12 -1.89
CA ASP A 112 -7.15 -0.05 -1.53
C ASP A 112 -7.92 -0.85 -2.60
N SER A 113 -8.86 -1.69 -2.17
CA SER A 113 -9.63 -2.50 -3.11
C SER A 113 -10.65 -1.71 -3.93
N SER A 114 -10.94 -0.46 -3.55
CA SER A 114 -11.81 0.45 -4.32
C SER A 114 -11.10 1.11 -5.50
N ILE A 115 -9.81 0.81 -5.73
CA ILE A 115 -9.05 1.28 -6.88
C ILE A 115 -9.75 0.94 -8.21
N ALA A 116 -9.85 1.92 -9.10
CA ALA A 116 -10.51 1.75 -10.38
C ALA A 116 -9.65 0.90 -11.33
N THR A 117 -10.31 0.10 -12.19
CA THR A 117 -9.64 -0.63 -13.28
C THR A 117 -10.09 -0.03 -14.62
N LYS A 118 -9.14 0.32 -15.50
CA LYS A 118 -9.43 0.86 -16.83
C LYS A 118 -8.57 0.18 -17.89
N ARG A 119 -9.12 0.02 -19.10
CA ARG A 119 -8.32 -0.35 -20.27
C ARG A 119 -7.52 0.86 -20.72
N ILE A 120 -6.24 0.63 -21.03
CA ILE A 120 -5.33 1.66 -21.55
C ILE A 120 -4.75 1.14 -22.86
N SER A 121 -4.77 1.96 -23.91
CA SER A 121 -4.02 1.71 -25.13
C SER A 121 -2.69 2.44 -25.01
N SER A 122 -1.59 1.74 -25.27
CA SER A 122 -0.28 2.38 -25.45
C SER A 122 -0.17 3.05 -26.82
#